data_AF-D8SAF0-F1
#
_entry.id   AF-D8SAF0-F1
#
_cell.length_a   1.000
_cell.length_b   1.000
_cell.length_c   1.000
_cell.angle_alpha   90.00
_cell.angle_beta   90.00
_cell.angle_gamma   90.00
#
_symmetry.space_group_name_H-M   'P 1'
#
loop_
_entity.id
_entity.type
_entity.pdbx_description
1 polymer ?
#
loop_
_entity_poly.entity_id
_entity_poly.type
_entity_poly.pdbx_seq_one_letter_code
_entity_poly.pdbx_strand_id
1 'polypeptide(L)'
;MEGFARAVGATRHLYVANCLGIALESVKAAFSKFGPVLDACAADSSKARVIVSFEREADAAAARDAWNRQCCGALGERALVIEFAAPRERIKLVEVPVSTSAQELGIPGLSLLTEFISSREEERLLQEVDARPWQALAKRRVQHYGYEFLYNARNVDTSKFLGEFPDFLQPLLEKISSIAELQETSEATFPFDQLTVNEYPRGVGLSPHIDTHSAFQGSIISLSLAGPCVMEFRKYASEGVSPEFERKALFLPQRSLLILSGESRYGWHHYIPHHKFDLVSGQSVPRESRRVSYTFRKVRHGPCRCNFRQYCDSQ
;
A
#
# COMPACT_ATOMS: atom_id res chain seq x y z
N MET A 1 -6.79 -9.63 14.04
CA MET A 1 -7.74 -9.07 15.01
C MET A 1 -8.74 -8.23 14.25
N GLU A 2 -9.88 -8.81 13.92
CA GLU A 2 -10.96 -8.07 13.30
C GLU A 2 -11.68 -7.27 14.41
N GLY A 3 -11.92 -5.98 14.17
CA GLY A 3 -12.71 -5.14 15.07
C GLY A 3 -12.05 -4.61 16.36
N PHE A 4 -10.99 -5.22 16.89
CA PHE A 4 -10.35 -4.80 18.15
C PHE A 4 -8.82 -4.68 18.06
N ALA A 5 -8.22 -3.85 18.91
CA ALA A 5 -6.77 -3.71 19.10
C ALA A 5 -6.41 -3.81 20.60
N ARG A 6 -5.17 -4.19 20.91
CA ARG A 6 -4.66 -4.15 22.30
C ARG A 6 -4.67 -2.71 22.81
N ALA A 7 -5.12 -2.51 24.04
CA ALA A 7 -5.17 -1.21 24.71
C ALA A 7 -4.06 -1.10 25.75
N VAL A 8 -3.54 0.12 25.94
CA VAL A 8 -2.50 0.43 26.94
C VAL A 8 -3.12 0.66 28.33
N GLY A 9 -4.38 1.07 28.41
CA GLY A 9 -5.13 1.30 29.64
C GLY A 9 -6.27 0.30 29.86
N ALA A 10 -6.89 0.37 31.04
CA ALA A 10 -8.08 -0.41 31.36
C ALA A 10 -9.24 -0.04 30.42
N THR A 11 -9.99 -1.05 30.00
CA THR A 11 -11.18 -0.92 29.18
C THR A 11 -12.16 -2.02 29.57
N ARG A 12 -13.43 -1.88 29.16
CA ARG A 12 -14.44 -2.94 29.33
C ARG A 12 -14.24 -4.16 28.42
N HIS A 13 -13.23 -4.18 27.55
CA HIS A 13 -13.01 -5.27 26.59
C HIS A 13 -11.69 -5.96 26.88
N LEU A 14 -11.71 -7.30 26.86
CA LEU A 14 -10.54 -8.12 27.09
C LEU A 14 -10.22 -8.94 25.86
N TYR A 15 -8.95 -8.95 25.47
CA TYR A 15 -8.39 -9.93 24.57
C TYR A 15 -7.90 -11.13 25.38
N VAL A 16 -8.50 -12.29 25.15
CA VAL A 16 -8.22 -13.53 25.87
C VAL A 16 -7.63 -14.54 24.89
N ALA A 17 -6.35 -14.88 25.05
CA ALA A 17 -5.68 -15.91 24.26
C ALA A 17 -5.69 -17.27 24.95
N ASN A 18 -5.32 -18.31 24.18
CA ASN A 18 -5.31 -19.73 24.57
C ASN A 18 -6.71 -20.36 24.73
N CYS A 19 -7.70 -19.84 24.01
CA CYS A 19 -9.08 -20.35 23.99
C CYS A 19 -9.35 -21.40 22.90
N LEU A 20 -8.31 -21.92 22.23
CA LEU A 20 -8.50 -22.86 21.12
C LEU A 20 -9.25 -24.12 21.58
N GLY A 21 -10.35 -24.43 20.91
CA GLY A 21 -11.22 -25.57 21.22
C GLY A 21 -12.30 -25.29 22.26
N ILE A 22 -12.40 -24.05 22.78
CA ILE A 22 -13.42 -23.64 23.74
C ILE A 22 -14.58 -22.94 23.02
N ALA A 23 -15.82 -23.32 23.34
CA ALA A 23 -17.01 -22.65 22.81
C ALA A 23 -17.12 -21.22 23.36
N LEU A 24 -17.52 -20.27 22.50
CA LEU A 24 -17.66 -18.85 22.89
C LEU A 24 -18.64 -18.65 24.05
N GLU A 25 -19.75 -19.40 24.07
CA GLU A 25 -20.71 -19.40 25.17
C GLU A 25 -20.10 -19.86 26.50
N SER A 26 -19.19 -20.83 26.47
CA SER A 26 -18.46 -21.28 27.67
C SER A 26 -17.51 -20.19 28.17
N VAL A 27 -16.84 -19.46 27.27
CA VAL A 27 -16.02 -18.30 27.63
C VAL A 27 -16.90 -17.21 28.24
N LYS A 28 -18.03 -16.86 27.60
CA LYS A 28 -18.98 -15.88 28.13
C LYS A 28 -19.45 -16.24 29.54
N ALA A 29 -19.93 -17.47 29.72
CA ALA A 29 -20.42 -17.97 31.01
C ALA A 29 -19.34 -17.93 32.10
N ALA A 30 -18.10 -18.32 31.77
CA ALA A 30 -16.99 -18.28 32.73
C ALA A 30 -16.67 -16.84 33.19
N PHE A 31 -16.62 -15.89 32.25
CA PHE A 31 -16.30 -14.49 32.54
C PHE A 31 -17.45 -13.74 33.23
N SER A 32 -18.71 -14.19 33.09
CA SER A 32 -19.86 -13.62 33.82
C SER A 32 -19.73 -13.68 35.35
N LYS A 33 -18.79 -14.47 35.89
CA LYS A 33 -18.45 -14.48 37.31
C LYS A 33 -17.98 -13.10 37.83
N PHE A 34 -17.36 -12.30 36.97
CA PHE A 34 -16.79 -11.00 37.35
C PHE A 34 -17.76 -9.84 37.17
N GLY A 35 -18.86 -10.06 36.45
CA GLY A 35 -19.88 -9.05 36.17
C GLY A 35 -20.63 -9.35 34.86
N PRO A 36 -21.64 -8.55 34.51
CA PRO A 36 -22.41 -8.75 33.28
C PRO A 36 -21.53 -8.68 32.03
N VAL A 37 -21.53 -9.77 31.25
CA VAL A 37 -20.84 -9.88 29.96
C VAL A 37 -21.84 -9.64 28.83
N LEU A 38 -21.62 -8.59 28.07
CA LEU A 38 -22.41 -8.24 26.88
C LEU A 38 -22.20 -9.29 25.78
N ASP A 39 -20.94 -9.59 25.45
CA ASP A 39 -20.60 -10.46 24.33
C ASP A 39 -19.25 -11.17 24.51
N ALA A 40 -19.12 -12.33 23.87
CA ALA A 40 -17.87 -13.05 23.69
C ALA A 40 -17.74 -13.54 22.24
N CYS A 41 -16.77 -13.01 21.49
CA CYS A 41 -16.63 -13.29 20.07
C CYS A 41 -15.19 -13.65 19.67
N ALA A 42 -15.01 -14.38 18.58
CA ALA A 42 -13.67 -14.74 18.11
C ALA A 42 -12.89 -13.48 17.68
N ALA A 43 -11.65 -13.31 18.16
CA ALA A 43 -10.83 -12.15 17.82
C ALA A 43 -10.23 -12.23 16.40
N ASP A 44 -10.10 -13.44 15.86
CA ASP A 44 -9.64 -13.72 14.50
C ASP A 44 -10.12 -15.11 14.04
N SER A 45 -9.84 -15.44 12.77
CA SER A 45 -10.24 -16.71 12.15
C SER A 45 -9.65 -17.96 12.80
N SER A 46 -8.61 -17.82 13.64
CA SER A 46 -7.99 -18.96 14.32
C SER A 46 -8.86 -19.53 15.43
N LYS A 47 -9.82 -18.74 15.96
CA LYS A 47 -10.63 -19.06 17.14
C LYS A 47 -9.82 -19.39 18.40
N ALA A 48 -8.49 -19.23 18.38
CA ALA A 48 -7.62 -19.43 19.54
C ALA A 48 -7.66 -18.24 20.51
N ARG A 49 -8.31 -17.15 20.11
CA ARG A 49 -8.39 -15.88 20.82
C ARG A 49 -9.80 -15.35 20.77
N VAL A 50 -10.26 -14.81 21.89
CA VAL A 50 -11.63 -14.33 22.10
C VAL A 50 -11.59 -12.90 22.62
N ILE A 51 -12.52 -12.06 22.16
CA ILE A 51 -12.82 -10.77 22.77
C ILE A 51 -13.99 -10.96 23.73
N VAL A 52 -13.80 -10.62 25.01
CA VAL A 52 -14.85 -10.61 26.03
C VAL A 52 -15.19 -9.16 26.35
N SER A 53 -16.46 -8.79 26.23
CA SER A 53 -16.94 -7.41 26.46
C SER A 53 -17.85 -7.36 27.67
N PHE A 54 -17.42 -6.66 28.71
CA PHE A 54 -18.21 -6.40 29.92
C PHE A 54 -19.08 -5.15 29.75
N GLU A 55 -20.12 -5.05 30.56
CA GLU A 55 -20.86 -3.79 30.72
C GLU A 55 -20.00 -2.70 31.34
N ARG A 56 -19.16 -3.06 32.33
CA ARG A 56 -18.35 -2.12 33.10
C ARG A 56 -16.86 -2.43 32.97
N GLU A 57 -16.05 -1.38 32.93
CA GLU A 57 -14.59 -1.48 32.90
C GLU A 57 -14.03 -2.17 34.17
N ALA A 58 -14.62 -1.89 35.33
CA ALA A 58 -14.21 -2.48 36.60
C ALA A 58 -14.30 -4.02 36.59
N ASP A 59 -15.32 -4.58 35.93
CA ASP A 59 -15.53 -6.03 35.86
C ASP A 59 -14.47 -6.69 34.95
N ALA A 60 -14.13 -6.03 33.84
CA ALA A 60 -13.05 -6.46 32.95
C ALA A 60 -11.68 -6.39 33.65
N ALA A 61 -11.42 -5.34 34.42
CA ALA A 61 -10.19 -5.22 35.22
C ALA A 61 -10.09 -6.33 36.27
N ALA A 62 -11.17 -6.58 37.02
CA ALA A 62 -11.23 -7.65 38.01
C ALA A 62 -11.00 -9.04 37.37
N ALA A 63 -11.61 -9.30 36.21
CA ALA A 63 -11.43 -10.55 35.47
C ALA A 63 -9.98 -10.74 35.01
N ARG A 64 -9.36 -9.68 34.46
CA ARG A 64 -7.96 -9.71 34.03
C ARG A 64 -7.03 -9.96 35.21
N ASP A 65 -7.19 -9.23 36.30
CA ASP A 65 -6.27 -9.33 37.45
C ASP A 65 -6.39 -10.69 38.14
N ALA A 66 -7.58 -11.30 38.13
CA ALA A 66 -7.80 -12.62 38.67
C ALA A 66 -7.25 -13.75 37.78
N TRP A 67 -7.40 -13.66 36.45
CA TRP A 67 -7.18 -14.81 35.54
C TRP A 67 -6.03 -14.65 34.55
N ASN A 68 -5.41 -13.47 34.42
CA ASN A 68 -4.27 -13.30 33.53
C ASN A 68 -3.07 -14.12 34.03
N ARG A 69 -2.54 -14.97 33.16
CA ARG A 69 -1.43 -15.92 33.44
C ARG A 69 -1.73 -16.92 34.56
N GLN A 70 -3.01 -17.11 34.90
CA GLN A 70 -3.46 -18.10 35.88
C GLN A 70 -4.16 -19.26 35.16
N CYS A 71 -4.05 -20.46 35.72
CA CYS A 71 -4.79 -21.63 35.23
C CYS A 71 -6.27 -21.46 35.54
N CYS A 72 -7.09 -21.38 34.50
CA CYS A 72 -8.53 -21.23 34.66
C CYS A 72 -9.21 -22.60 34.60
N GLY A 73 -9.60 -23.15 35.76
CA GLY A 73 -10.31 -24.43 35.84
C GLY A 73 -11.64 -24.44 35.08
N ALA A 74 -12.32 -23.30 34.98
CA ALA A 74 -13.56 -23.17 34.19
C ALA A 74 -13.33 -23.29 32.67
N LEU A 75 -12.09 -23.14 32.21
CA LEU A 75 -11.71 -23.13 30.79
C LEU A 75 -10.62 -24.19 30.48
N GLY A 76 -10.70 -25.34 31.17
CA GLY A 76 -9.86 -26.51 30.89
C GLY A 76 -8.45 -26.45 31.51
N GLU A 77 -8.31 -25.80 32.67
CA GLU A 77 -7.05 -25.68 33.45
C GLU A 77 -5.88 -25.02 32.69
N ARG A 78 -6.18 -24.23 31.66
CA ARG A 78 -5.15 -23.58 30.83
C ARG A 78 -4.79 -22.22 31.40
N ALA A 79 -3.53 -21.84 31.28
CA ALA A 79 -3.08 -20.48 31.55
C ALA A 79 -3.59 -19.54 30.44
N LEU A 80 -4.47 -18.61 30.82
CA LEU A 80 -4.97 -17.58 29.90
C LEU A 80 -3.96 -16.44 29.79
N VAL A 81 -3.90 -15.80 28.64
CA VAL A 81 -3.23 -14.50 28.50
C VAL A 81 -4.29 -13.46 28.23
N ILE A 82 -4.47 -12.54 29.17
CA ILE A 82 -5.54 -11.54 29.18
C ILE A 82 -4.92 -10.15 29.13
N GLU A 83 -5.27 -9.41 28.09
CA GLU A 83 -4.86 -8.02 27.90
C GLU A 83 -6.11 -7.17 27.66
N PHE A 84 -6.05 -5.88 28.01
CA PHE A 84 -7.11 -4.96 27.64
C PHE A 84 -7.15 -4.78 26.13
N ALA A 85 -8.37 -4.65 25.60
CA ALA A 85 -8.63 -4.38 24.20
C ALA A 85 -9.50 -3.13 24.07
N ALA A 86 -9.36 -2.41 22.98
CA ALA A 86 -10.30 -1.38 22.59
C ALA A 86 -10.93 -1.79 21.26
N PRO A 87 -12.22 -1.47 21.01
CA PRO A 87 -12.72 -1.47 19.65
C PRO A 87 -11.72 -0.69 18.82
N ARG A 88 -11.26 -1.27 17.72
CA ARG A 88 -10.71 -0.44 16.67
C ARG A 88 -11.88 0.45 16.30
N GLU A 89 -11.72 1.76 16.45
CA GLU A 89 -12.42 2.63 15.53
C GLU A 89 -12.14 2.03 14.17
N ARG A 90 -13.20 1.56 13.49
CA ARG A 90 -13.13 1.56 12.04
C ARG A 90 -12.74 3.01 11.80
N ILE A 91 -11.48 3.23 11.41
CA ILE A 91 -11.21 4.32 10.50
C ILE A 91 -12.28 4.06 9.46
N LYS A 92 -13.38 4.83 9.52
CA LYS A 92 -14.24 4.98 8.37
C LYS A 92 -13.20 5.37 7.35
N LEU A 93 -12.83 4.45 6.47
CA LEU A 93 -12.14 4.80 5.26
C LEU A 93 -13.08 5.85 4.72
N VAL A 94 -12.75 7.13 4.95
CA VAL A 94 -13.43 8.22 4.28
C VAL A 94 -13.28 7.80 2.85
N GLU A 95 -14.40 7.39 2.25
CA GLU A 95 -14.42 6.92 0.88
C GLU A 95 -13.94 8.10 0.08
N VAL A 96 -12.68 8.04 -0.34
CA VAL A 96 -12.13 9.05 -1.21
C VAL A 96 -12.81 8.78 -2.54
N PRO A 97 -13.53 9.76 -3.11
CA PRO A 97 -14.04 9.62 -4.45
C PRO A 97 -12.89 9.20 -5.38
N VAL A 98 -13.07 8.10 -6.08
CA VAL A 98 -12.08 7.60 -7.03
C VAL A 98 -12.38 8.21 -8.39
N SER A 99 -11.50 9.10 -8.85
CA SER A 99 -11.57 9.64 -10.21
C SER A 99 -11.17 8.58 -11.22
N THR A 100 -11.74 8.65 -12.43
CA THR A 100 -11.38 7.75 -13.54
C THR A 100 -10.52 8.44 -14.60
N SER A 101 -10.33 9.75 -14.48
CA SER A 101 -9.38 10.53 -15.27
C SER A 101 -8.49 11.41 -14.39
N ALA A 102 -7.27 11.69 -14.87
CA ALA A 102 -6.34 12.59 -14.17
C ALA A 102 -6.84 14.05 -14.17
N GLN A 103 -7.60 14.45 -15.20
CA GLN A 103 -8.22 15.77 -15.28
C GLN A 103 -9.24 16.00 -14.17
N GLU A 104 -10.14 15.03 -13.93
CA GLU A 104 -11.10 15.07 -12.81
C GLU A 104 -10.39 15.09 -11.46
N LEU A 105 -9.31 14.32 -11.32
CA LEU A 105 -8.52 14.29 -10.10
C LEU A 105 -7.89 15.65 -9.79
N GLY A 106 -7.49 16.40 -10.83
CA GLY A 106 -6.98 17.76 -10.70
C GLY A 106 -5.69 17.86 -9.90
N ILE A 107 -4.77 16.90 -10.07
CA ILE A 107 -3.39 17.02 -9.55
C ILE A 107 -2.52 17.64 -10.65
N PRO A 108 -1.89 18.80 -10.43
CA PRO A 108 -1.04 19.42 -11.44
C PRO A 108 0.12 18.51 -11.88
N GLY A 109 0.33 18.40 -13.18
CA GLY A 109 1.36 17.55 -13.78
C GLY A 109 1.06 16.04 -13.70
N LEU A 110 -0.18 15.64 -13.43
CA LEU A 110 -0.60 14.24 -13.51
C LEU A 110 -1.42 14.02 -14.79
N SER A 111 -1.03 13.04 -15.60
CA SER A 111 -1.76 12.64 -16.80
C SER A 111 -1.98 11.12 -16.82
N LEU A 112 -3.12 10.68 -17.35
CA LEU A 112 -3.46 9.27 -17.52
C LEU A 112 -3.94 9.03 -18.95
N LEU A 113 -3.21 8.22 -19.70
CA LEU A 113 -3.60 7.75 -21.04
C LEU A 113 -4.15 6.33 -20.92
N THR A 114 -5.44 6.15 -21.17
CA THR A 114 -6.09 4.83 -21.16
C THR A 114 -5.91 4.12 -22.51
N GLU A 115 -5.94 2.78 -22.50
CA GLU A 115 -5.71 1.95 -23.71
C GLU A 115 -4.48 2.40 -24.53
N PHE A 116 -3.41 2.81 -23.83
CA PHE A 116 -2.17 3.31 -24.42
C PHE A 116 -1.45 2.23 -25.23
N ILE A 117 -1.56 0.98 -24.78
CA ILE A 117 -1.15 -0.20 -25.53
C ILE A 117 -2.34 -1.09 -25.84
N SER A 118 -2.23 -1.89 -26.89
CA SER A 118 -3.15 -2.97 -27.23
C SER A 118 -2.97 -4.17 -26.31
N SER A 119 -3.95 -5.07 -26.30
CA SER A 119 -3.87 -6.36 -25.59
C SER A 119 -2.72 -7.24 -26.08
N ARG A 120 -2.38 -7.18 -27.38
CA ARG A 120 -1.25 -7.92 -27.96
C ARG A 120 0.10 -7.38 -27.47
N GLU A 121 0.24 -6.07 -27.40
CA GLU A 121 1.44 -5.43 -26.83
C GLU A 121 1.57 -5.79 -25.34
N GLU A 122 0.48 -5.76 -24.57
CA GLU A 122 0.44 -6.17 -23.17
C GLU A 122 0.89 -7.63 -22.98
N GLU A 123 0.33 -8.55 -23.77
CA GLU A 123 0.70 -9.96 -23.72
C GLU A 123 2.20 -10.18 -23.98
N ARG A 124 2.74 -9.53 -25.02
CA ARG A 124 4.17 -9.62 -25.34
C ARG A 124 5.05 -9.10 -24.20
N LEU A 125 4.72 -7.93 -23.64
CA LEU A 125 5.45 -7.35 -22.52
C LEU A 125 5.44 -8.29 -21.31
N LEU A 126 4.27 -8.86 -20.98
CA LEU A 126 4.14 -9.81 -19.87
C LEU A 126 4.98 -11.08 -20.10
N GLN A 127 4.94 -11.65 -21.30
CA GLN A 127 5.74 -12.83 -21.66
C GLN A 127 7.24 -12.58 -21.51
N GLU A 128 7.72 -11.41 -21.95
CA GLU A 128 9.13 -11.03 -21.85
C GLU A 128 9.59 -10.99 -20.38
N VAL A 129 8.87 -10.32 -19.48
CA VAL A 129 9.28 -10.28 -18.06
C VAL A 129 9.04 -11.60 -17.35
N ASP A 130 8.00 -12.35 -17.70
CA ASP A 130 7.75 -13.67 -17.10
C ASP A 130 8.87 -14.68 -17.44
N ALA A 131 9.52 -14.54 -18.60
CA ALA A 131 10.66 -15.37 -19.03
C ALA A 131 11.99 -15.00 -18.35
N ARG A 132 12.03 -13.93 -17.55
CA ARG A 132 13.25 -13.40 -16.91
C ARG A 132 13.21 -13.59 -15.39
N PRO A 133 14.38 -13.66 -14.72
CA PRO A 133 14.44 -13.87 -13.28
C PRO A 133 13.84 -12.69 -12.52
N TRP A 134 13.12 -12.99 -11.45
CA TRP A 134 12.54 -11.99 -10.56
C TRP A 134 13.30 -11.92 -9.24
N GLN A 135 13.54 -10.70 -8.76
CA GLN A 135 14.03 -10.46 -7.41
C GLN A 135 12.84 -10.37 -6.44
N ALA A 136 12.83 -11.21 -5.41
CA ALA A 136 11.81 -11.17 -4.38
C ALA A 136 12.08 -10.04 -3.36
N LEU A 137 11.05 -9.25 -3.07
CA LEU A 137 10.98 -8.36 -1.91
C LEU A 137 9.98 -8.94 -0.90
N ALA A 138 9.83 -8.29 0.26
CA ALA A 138 9.02 -8.81 1.37
C ALA A 138 7.55 -9.16 1.03
N LYS A 139 6.94 -8.47 0.06
CA LYS A 139 5.52 -8.70 -0.32
C LYS A 139 5.27 -8.76 -1.84
N ARG A 140 6.26 -8.42 -2.65
CA ARG A 140 6.14 -8.29 -4.11
C ARG A 140 7.45 -8.72 -4.76
N ARG A 141 7.47 -8.86 -6.07
CA ARG A 141 8.71 -9.14 -6.82
C ARG A 141 8.97 -8.06 -7.86
N VAL A 142 10.23 -7.89 -8.22
CA VAL A 142 10.68 -6.82 -9.11
C VAL A 142 11.72 -7.31 -10.11
N GLN A 143 11.86 -6.57 -11.22
CA GLN A 143 13.00 -6.63 -12.13
C GLN A 143 13.48 -5.21 -12.37
N HIS A 144 14.78 -5.02 -12.50
CA HIS A 144 15.40 -3.73 -12.83
C HIS A 144 16.16 -3.82 -14.13
N TYR A 145 16.09 -2.75 -14.91
CA TYR A 145 16.83 -2.58 -16.16
C TYR A 145 17.48 -1.20 -16.16
N GLY A 146 18.63 -1.08 -16.83
CA GLY A 146 19.45 0.13 -16.78
C GLY A 146 20.19 0.24 -15.44
N TYR A 147 19.57 0.81 -14.42
CA TYR A 147 20.12 0.85 -13.06
C TYR A 147 19.27 0.05 -12.07
N GLU A 148 19.94 -0.59 -11.10
CA GLU A 148 19.28 -1.22 -9.96
C GLU A 148 18.74 -0.15 -8.99
N PHE A 149 17.49 -0.31 -8.54
CA PHE A 149 16.96 0.53 -7.47
C PHE A 149 17.25 -0.10 -6.11
N LEU A 150 18.11 0.55 -5.33
CA LEU A 150 18.58 0.07 -4.04
C LEU A 150 17.58 0.46 -2.93
N TYR A 151 16.68 -0.44 -2.56
CA TYR A 151 15.60 -0.18 -1.60
C TYR A 151 16.05 0.30 -0.22
N ASN A 152 17.22 -0.15 0.26
CA ASN A 152 17.76 0.28 1.56
C ASN A 152 18.22 1.74 1.52
N ALA A 153 18.83 2.17 0.42
CA ALA A 153 19.29 3.54 0.21
C ALA A 153 18.21 4.45 -0.40
N ARG A 154 17.13 3.85 -0.94
CA ARG A 154 16.11 4.53 -1.76
C ARG A 154 16.74 5.33 -2.89
N ASN A 155 17.78 4.81 -3.52
CA ASN A 155 18.52 5.50 -4.57
C ASN A 155 19.06 4.49 -5.59
N VAL A 156 19.77 4.98 -6.59
CA VAL A 156 20.53 4.20 -7.57
C VAL A 156 22.02 4.42 -7.34
N ASP A 157 22.83 3.38 -7.57
CA ASP A 157 24.28 3.52 -7.62
C ASP A 157 24.67 3.86 -9.06
N THR A 158 24.96 5.14 -9.33
CA THR A 158 25.29 5.63 -10.68
C THR A 158 26.61 5.09 -11.22
N SER A 159 27.43 4.43 -10.40
CA SER A 159 28.61 3.71 -10.85
C SER A 159 28.31 2.30 -11.38
N LYS A 160 27.10 1.78 -11.15
CA LYS A 160 26.69 0.42 -11.49
C LYS A 160 25.55 0.39 -12.50
N PHE A 161 25.93 0.49 -13.77
CA PHE A 161 25.02 0.30 -14.88
C PHE A 161 24.86 -1.19 -15.20
N LEU A 162 23.62 -1.69 -15.22
CA LEU A 162 23.26 -3.08 -15.55
C LEU A 162 23.26 -3.35 -17.06
N GLY A 163 23.32 -2.30 -17.88
CA GLY A 163 23.27 -2.36 -19.34
C GLY A 163 22.03 -1.68 -19.90
N GLU A 164 22.06 -1.45 -21.22
CA GLU A 164 20.97 -0.82 -21.96
C GLU A 164 19.65 -1.59 -21.84
N PHE A 165 18.55 -0.90 -22.11
CA PHE A 165 17.23 -1.51 -22.15
C PHE A 165 17.16 -2.59 -23.25
N PRO A 166 16.59 -3.78 -22.96
CA PRO A 166 16.41 -4.82 -23.96
C PRO A 166 15.52 -4.39 -25.14
N ASP A 167 15.80 -4.94 -26.33
CA ASP A 167 15.15 -4.55 -27.58
C ASP A 167 13.62 -4.66 -27.57
N PHE A 168 13.05 -5.57 -26.77
CA PHE A 168 11.58 -5.72 -26.68
C PHE A 168 10.88 -4.46 -26.16
N LEU A 169 11.61 -3.57 -25.46
CA LEU A 169 11.10 -2.30 -24.96
C LEU A 169 11.10 -1.20 -26.03
N GLN A 170 11.87 -1.33 -27.11
CA GLN A 170 12.02 -0.26 -28.11
C GLN A 170 10.68 0.25 -28.67
N PRO A 171 9.73 -0.62 -29.11
CA PRO A 171 8.44 -0.13 -29.62
C PRO A 171 7.64 0.64 -28.59
N LEU A 172 7.72 0.23 -27.31
CA LEU A 172 7.06 0.94 -26.22
C LEU A 172 7.72 2.30 -25.95
N LEU A 173 9.05 2.35 -25.95
CA LEU A 173 9.82 3.58 -25.72
C LEU A 173 9.58 4.60 -26.84
N GLU A 174 9.51 4.18 -28.10
CA GLU A 174 9.16 5.04 -29.24
C GLU A 174 7.76 5.64 -29.07
N LYS A 175 6.78 4.82 -28.70
CA LYS A 175 5.40 5.25 -28.44
C LYS A 175 5.34 6.27 -27.31
N ILE A 176 6.04 6.02 -26.20
CA ILE A 176 6.11 6.96 -25.06
C ILE A 176 6.81 8.26 -25.49
N SER A 177 7.89 8.17 -26.28
CA SER A 177 8.63 9.34 -26.75
C SER A 177 7.81 10.24 -27.67
N SER A 178 6.81 9.71 -28.38
CA SER A 178 5.91 10.52 -29.21
C SER A 178 4.89 11.37 -28.44
N ILE A 179 4.81 11.23 -27.11
CA ILE A 179 3.87 12.00 -26.29
C ILE A 179 4.39 13.43 -26.14
N ALA A 180 3.67 14.39 -26.70
CA ALA A 180 4.06 15.82 -26.72
C ALA A 180 4.31 16.40 -25.31
N GLU A 181 3.50 16.01 -24.31
CA GLU A 181 3.64 16.48 -22.92
C GLU A 181 5.03 16.17 -22.32
N LEU A 182 5.71 15.12 -22.80
CA LEU A 182 7.03 14.72 -22.29
C LEU A 182 8.19 15.43 -22.99
N GLN A 183 7.92 16.15 -24.08
CA GLN A 183 8.93 16.89 -24.85
C GLN A 183 9.15 18.31 -24.30
N GLU A 184 8.13 18.88 -23.63
CA GLU A 184 8.13 20.27 -23.15
C GLU A 184 8.37 20.37 -21.63
N THR A 185 9.17 19.48 -21.06
CA THR A 185 9.44 19.47 -19.61
C THR A 185 10.68 20.29 -19.25
N SER A 186 10.63 20.98 -18.11
CA SER A 186 11.75 21.81 -17.61
C SER A 186 13.02 21.02 -17.26
N GLU A 187 12.88 19.73 -16.98
CA GLU A 187 13.97 18.79 -16.80
C GLU A 187 13.91 17.71 -17.88
N ALA A 188 15.06 17.22 -18.32
CA ALA A 188 15.12 16.16 -19.33
C ALA A 188 14.54 14.85 -18.78
N THR A 189 13.50 14.35 -19.46
CA THR A 189 12.86 13.06 -19.19
C THR A 189 13.51 11.92 -20.00
N PHE A 190 14.00 12.23 -21.20
CA PHE A 190 14.62 11.26 -22.11
C PHE A 190 16.14 11.45 -22.22
N PRO A 191 16.88 10.40 -22.64
CA PRO A 191 16.42 9.01 -22.77
C PRO A 191 16.24 8.37 -21.38
N PHE A 192 15.19 7.58 -21.19
CA PHE A 192 15.05 6.76 -19.98
C PHE A 192 16.22 5.79 -19.87
N ASP A 193 16.76 5.65 -18.67
CA ASP A 193 17.91 4.78 -18.37
C ASP A 193 17.68 3.95 -17.10
N GLN A 194 16.49 4.02 -16.50
CA GLN A 194 16.09 3.16 -15.39
C GLN A 194 14.64 2.69 -15.57
N LEU A 195 14.42 1.38 -15.54
CA LEU A 195 13.10 0.76 -15.51
C LEU A 195 12.98 -0.18 -14.31
N THR A 196 11.91 0.00 -13.52
CA THR A 196 11.50 -0.96 -12.50
C THR A 196 10.21 -1.63 -12.94
N VAL A 197 10.25 -2.93 -13.19
CA VAL A 197 9.05 -3.76 -13.35
C VAL A 197 8.65 -4.27 -11.97
N ASN A 198 7.42 -4.02 -11.54
CA ASN A 198 6.88 -4.54 -10.29
C ASN A 198 5.75 -5.52 -10.58
N GLU A 199 5.73 -6.68 -9.92
CA GLU A 199 4.55 -7.55 -9.87
C GLU A 199 3.96 -7.58 -8.47
N TYR A 200 2.66 -7.27 -8.39
CA TYR A 200 1.86 -7.26 -7.17
C TYR A 200 0.87 -8.44 -7.19
N PRO A 201 0.98 -9.37 -6.23
CA PRO A 201 -0.09 -10.34 -5.98
C PRO A 201 -1.36 -9.66 -5.48
N ARG A 202 -2.52 -10.30 -5.65
CA ARG A 202 -3.78 -9.81 -5.10
C ARG A 202 -3.69 -9.50 -3.61
N GLY A 203 -4.10 -8.30 -3.19
CA GLY A 203 -4.03 -7.85 -1.80
C GLY A 203 -2.73 -7.13 -1.43
N VAL A 204 -1.71 -7.20 -2.30
CA VAL A 204 -0.46 -6.47 -2.12
C VAL A 204 -0.55 -5.11 -2.80
N GLY A 205 -0.14 -4.09 -2.06
CA GLY A 205 0.01 -2.73 -2.55
C GLY A 205 1.43 -2.21 -2.35
N LEU A 206 1.56 -0.91 -2.24
CA LEU A 206 2.83 -0.19 -2.13
C LEU A 206 2.61 0.98 -1.18
N SER A 207 3.35 1.04 -0.08
CA SER A 207 3.28 2.10 0.94
C SER A 207 3.46 3.51 0.36
N PRO A 208 2.91 4.56 1.00
CA PRO A 208 3.01 5.92 0.49
C PRO A 208 4.48 6.36 0.41
N HIS A 209 4.87 6.94 -0.73
CA HIS A 209 6.21 7.44 -0.97
C HIS A 209 6.21 8.46 -2.11
N ILE A 210 7.28 9.26 -2.16
CA ILE A 210 7.67 10.04 -3.33
C ILE A 210 8.93 9.38 -3.89
N ASP A 211 9.05 9.31 -5.21
CA ASP A 211 10.28 8.81 -5.84
C ASP A 211 11.42 9.79 -5.57
N THR A 212 12.55 9.27 -5.07
CA THR A 212 13.67 10.07 -4.54
C THR A 212 14.12 11.16 -5.52
N HIS A 213 14.16 12.40 -5.05
CA HIS A 213 14.40 13.57 -5.88
C HIS A 213 15.85 13.60 -6.40
N SER A 214 16.81 13.19 -5.57
CA SER A 214 18.22 13.06 -5.95
C SER A 214 18.50 11.91 -6.92
N ALA A 215 17.66 10.87 -6.94
CA ALA A 215 17.88 9.66 -7.73
C ALA A 215 17.44 9.85 -9.19
N PHE A 216 16.36 10.59 -9.39
CA PHE A 216 15.71 10.71 -10.70
C PHE A 216 15.42 12.15 -11.05
N GLN A 217 15.41 12.47 -12.34
CA GLN A 217 15.01 13.77 -12.90
C GLN A 217 13.83 13.63 -13.87
N GLY A 218 13.29 14.75 -14.34
CA GLY A 218 12.25 14.77 -15.37
C GLY A 218 10.95 14.12 -14.92
N SER A 219 10.13 13.68 -15.88
CA SER A 219 8.89 12.96 -15.60
C SER A 219 9.16 11.49 -15.25
N ILE A 220 8.26 10.90 -14.47
CA ILE A 220 8.22 9.47 -14.16
C ILE A 220 6.98 8.89 -14.79
N ILE A 221 7.13 7.75 -15.46
CA ILE A 221 6.03 7.15 -16.21
C ILE A 221 5.80 5.73 -15.74
N SER A 222 4.54 5.36 -15.51
CA SER A 222 4.15 4.03 -15.06
C SER A 222 3.06 3.44 -15.95
N LEU A 223 3.42 2.41 -16.73
CA LEU A 223 2.49 1.59 -17.50
C LEU A 223 1.88 0.50 -16.61
N SER A 224 0.56 0.39 -16.56
CA SER A 224 -0.16 -0.64 -15.81
C SER A 224 -0.57 -1.81 -16.72
N LEU A 225 -0.30 -3.05 -16.30
CA LEU A 225 -0.56 -4.28 -17.05
C LEU A 225 -1.25 -5.34 -16.18
N ALA A 226 -1.93 -6.29 -16.82
CA ALA A 226 -2.57 -7.50 -16.27
C ALA A 226 -3.71 -7.29 -15.26
N GLY A 227 -3.69 -6.24 -14.44
CA GLY A 227 -4.71 -5.96 -13.45
C GLY A 227 -4.85 -4.47 -13.16
N PRO A 228 -6.07 -3.95 -12.99
CA PRO A 228 -6.28 -2.58 -12.58
C PRO A 228 -5.97 -2.40 -11.09
N CYS A 229 -5.84 -1.15 -10.64
CA CYS A 229 -5.85 -0.82 -9.22
C CYS A 229 -6.27 0.63 -9.00
N VAL A 230 -6.64 0.98 -7.77
CA VAL A 230 -6.66 2.39 -7.34
C VAL A 230 -5.30 2.78 -6.78
N MET A 231 -4.76 3.88 -7.29
CA MET A 231 -3.61 4.57 -6.71
C MET A 231 -4.11 5.81 -5.96
N GLU A 232 -3.67 5.98 -4.72
CA GLU A 232 -3.94 7.17 -3.93
C GLU A 232 -2.75 8.12 -3.98
N PHE A 233 -3.06 9.40 -3.93
CA PHE A 233 -2.12 10.50 -3.84
C PHE A 233 -2.38 11.25 -2.53
N ARG A 234 -1.32 11.53 -1.78
CA ARG A 234 -1.38 12.27 -0.52
C ARG A 234 -0.45 13.47 -0.54
N LYS A 235 -0.97 14.65 -0.22
CA LYS A 235 -0.20 15.88 -0.06
C LYS A 235 -0.29 16.35 1.38
N TYR A 236 0.84 16.31 2.08
CA TYR A 236 0.91 16.70 3.48
C TYR A 236 1.07 18.22 3.60
N ALA A 237 0.40 18.83 4.57
CA ALA A 237 0.57 20.26 4.85
C ALA A 237 1.99 20.56 5.37
N SER A 238 2.53 19.63 6.16
CA SER A 238 3.91 19.63 6.66
C SER A 238 4.39 18.19 6.86
N GLU A 239 5.59 17.85 6.36
CA GLU A 239 6.15 16.52 6.57
C GLU A 239 6.39 16.24 8.05
N GLY A 240 5.96 15.07 8.53
CA GLY A 240 6.31 14.55 9.85
C GLY A 240 5.68 15.24 11.06
N VAL A 241 4.95 16.35 10.88
CA VAL A 241 4.37 17.13 12.00
C VAL A 241 2.85 17.01 12.09
N SER A 242 2.14 16.94 10.95
CA SER A 242 0.68 16.87 10.93
C SER A 242 0.17 15.55 10.34
N PRO A 243 -0.84 14.91 10.96
CA PRO A 243 -1.55 13.78 10.35
C PRO A 243 -2.52 14.23 9.25
N GLU A 244 -2.71 15.54 9.05
CA GLU A 244 -3.60 16.08 8.02
C GLU A 244 -2.91 16.11 6.65
N PHE A 245 -3.56 15.49 5.67
CA PHE A 245 -3.13 15.50 4.28
C PHE A 245 -4.35 15.57 3.36
N GLU A 246 -4.17 16.23 2.23
CA GLU A 246 -5.10 16.12 1.11
C GLU A 246 -4.96 14.72 0.50
N ARG A 247 -6.08 14.03 0.30
CA ARG A 247 -6.10 12.67 -0.25
C ARG A 247 -6.95 12.66 -1.51
N LYS A 248 -6.37 12.14 -2.60
CA LYS A 248 -7.05 11.92 -3.87
C LYS A 248 -6.81 10.49 -4.34
N ALA A 249 -7.73 9.92 -5.11
CA ALA A 249 -7.62 8.53 -5.57
C ALA A 249 -7.96 8.43 -7.05
N LEU A 250 -7.10 7.74 -7.81
CA LEU A 250 -7.22 7.56 -9.26
C LEU A 250 -7.32 6.07 -9.58
N PHE A 251 -8.31 5.70 -10.37
CA PHE A 251 -8.40 4.37 -10.95
C PHE A 251 -7.41 4.24 -12.11
N LEU A 252 -6.54 3.24 -12.04
CA LEU A 252 -5.57 2.89 -13.08
C LEU A 252 -6.05 1.62 -13.79
N PRO A 253 -6.66 1.71 -14.97
CA PRO A 253 -7.05 0.54 -15.75
C PRO A 253 -5.83 -0.20 -16.30
N GLN A 254 -6.03 -1.44 -16.75
CA GLN A 254 -5.00 -2.15 -17.52
C GLN A 254 -4.65 -1.38 -18.80
N ARG A 255 -3.46 -1.61 -19.34
CA ARG A 255 -2.94 -0.98 -20.56
C ARG A 255 -2.90 0.56 -20.52
N SER A 256 -2.92 1.15 -19.33
CA SER A 256 -2.88 2.61 -19.16
C SER A 256 -1.49 3.10 -18.77
N LEU A 257 -1.14 4.29 -19.27
CA LEU A 257 0.10 4.98 -18.97
C LEU A 257 -0.19 6.16 -18.04
N LEU A 258 0.35 6.09 -16.82
CA LEU A 258 0.34 7.20 -15.88
C LEU A 258 1.63 8.01 -16.04
N ILE A 259 1.51 9.33 -16.17
CA ILE A 259 2.64 10.26 -16.26
C ILE A 259 2.61 11.15 -15.02
N LEU A 260 3.72 11.18 -14.29
CA LEU A 260 3.94 12.09 -13.16
C LEU A 260 5.03 13.09 -13.54
N SER A 261 4.66 14.35 -13.67
CA SER A 261 5.54 15.50 -13.91
C SER A 261 5.29 16.59 -12.88
N GLY A 262 6.26 17.49 -12.69
CA GLY A 262 6.12 18.64 -11.79
C GLY A 262 5.59 18.27 -10.39
N GLU A 263 4.48 18.88 -9.99
CA GLU A 263 3.92 18.71 -8.64
C GLU A 263 3.52 17.26 -8.35
N SER A 264 2.86 16.56 -9.26
CA SER A 264 2.41 15.17 -9.03
C SER A 264 3.56 14.21 -8.71
N ARG A 265 4.75 14.51 -9.25
CA ARG A 265 5.97 13.73 -9.08
C ARG A 265 6.76 14.11 -7.83
N TYR A 266 6.83 15.41 -7.52
CA TYR A 266 7.70 15.95 -6.47
C TYR A 266 6.98 16.32 -5.17
N GLY A 267 5.65 16.48 -5.21
CA GLY A 267 4.85 17.02 -4.11
C GLY A 267 3.77 16.09 -3.58
N TRP A 268 3.54 14.96 -4.24
CA TRP A 268 2.48 14.01 -3.89
C TRP A 268 3.04 12.63 -3.62
N HIS A 269 2.77 12.12 -2.42
CA HIS A 269 3.04 10.73 -2.08
C HIS A 269 2.06 9.83 -2.81
N HIS A 270 2.54 8.93 -3.65
CA HIS A 270 1.71 7.95 -4.33
C HIS A 270 1.75 6.59 -3.60
N TYR A 271 0.61 5.91 -3.61
CA TYR A 271 0.35 4.73 -2.77
C TYR A 271 -0.62 3.78 -3.49
N ILE A 272 -0.40 2.48 -3.37
CA ILE A 272 -1.38 1.47 -3.77
C ILE A 272 -1.87 0.76 -2.51
N PRO A 273 -3.17 0.77 -2.17
CA PRO A 273 -3.63 0.17 -0.92
C PRO A 273 -3.48 -1.35 -0.84
N HIS A 274 -3.23 -1.86 0.37
CA HIS A 274 -3.15 -3.31 0.67
C HIS A 274 -4.55 -3.90 0.91
N HIS A 275 -5.30 -4.14 -0.18
CA HIS A 275 -6.62 -4.77 -0.13
C HIS A 275 -6.92 -5.56 -1.42
N LYS A 276 -7.97 -6.39 -1.38
CA LYS A 276 -8.30 -7.35 -2.45
C LYS A 276 -9.37 -6.86 -3.43
N PHE A 277 -9.93 -5.68 -3.17
CA PHE A 277 -10.97 -5.02 -3.94
C PHE A 277 -10.80 -3.51 -3.80
N ASP A 278 -11.08 -2.78 -4.86
CA ASP A 278 -11.17 -1.33 -4.91
C ASP A 278 -12.66 -0.94 -4.97
N LEU A 279 -13.01 0.27 -4.52
CA LEU A 279 -14.35 0.84 -4.68
C LEU A 279 -14.25 1.98 -5.71
N VAL A 280 -14.85 1.79 -6.88
CA VAL A 280 -14.76 2.74 -8.00
C VAL A 280 -16.19 3.10 -8.41
N SER A 281 -16.55 4.39 -8.33
CA SER A 281 -17.91 4.87 -8.65
C SER A 281 -19.02 4.10 -7.89
N GLY A 282 -18.78 3.78 -6.62
CA GLY A 282 -19.71 3.01 -5.77
C GLY A 282 -19.77 1.51 -6.09
N GLN A 283 -19.01 1.02 -7.06
CA GLN A 283 -18.95 -0.40 -7.42
C GLN A 283 -17.68 -1.05 -6.87
N SER A 284 -17.83 -2.25 -6.31
CA SER A 284 -16.68 -3.04 -5.86
C SER A 284 -16.01 -3.70 -7.07
N VAL A 285 -14.75 -3.32 -7.32
CA VAL A 285 -13.91 -3.88 -8.37
C VAL A 285 -12.89 -4.83 -7.73
N PRO A 286 -13.01 -6.15 -7.90
CA PRO A 286 -12.01 -7.07 -7.38
C PRO A 286 -10.66 -6.85 -8.07
N ARG A 287 -9.57 -6.88 -7.29
CA ARG A 287 -8.23 -6.91 -7.89
C ARG A 287 -7.96 -8.27 -8.52
N GLU A 288 -7.30 -8.25 -9.67
CA GLU A 288 -6.84 -9.44 -10.36
C GLU A 288 -5.85 -10.25 -9.52
N SER A 289 -5.63 -11.50 -9.92
CA SER A 289 -4.66 -12.40 -9.28
C SER A 289 -3.24 -11.81 -9.27
N ARG A 290 -2.87 -11.08 -10.33
CA ARG A 290 -1.63 -10.34 -10.49
C ARG A 290 -1.86 -8.98 -11.14
N ARG A 291 -1.05 -8.00 -10.75
CA ARG A 291 -0.87 -6.72 -11.46
C ARG A 291 0.61 -6.53 -11.73
N VAL A 292 0.96 -6.12 -12.95
CA VAL A 292 2.33 -5.74 -13.30
C VAL A 292 2.38 -4.26 -13.63
N SER A 293 3.46 -3.57 -13.27
CA SER A 293 3.69 -2.20 -13.73
C SER A 293 5.12 -1.96 -14.15
N TYR A 294 5.29 -1.23 -15.25
CA TYR A 294 6.59 -0.82 -15.77
C TYR A 294 6.78 0.66 -15.46
N THR A 295 7.74 0.98 -14.59
CA THR A 295 8.00 2.35 -14.18
C THR A 295 9.33 2.84 -14.75
N PHE A 296 9.28 3.77 -15.70
CA PHE A 296 10.42 4.35 -16.40
C PHE A 296 10.83 5.69 -15.78
N ARG A 297 12.15 5.89 -15.66
CA ARG A 297 12.77 7.07 -15.05
C ARG A 297 14.06 7.45 -15.75
N LYS A 298 14.44 8.72 -15.59
CA LYS A 298 15.77 9.24 -15.92
C LYS A 298 16.59 9.40 -14.65
N VAL A 299 17.72 8.73 -14.56
CA VAL A 299 18.66 8.87 -13.44
C VAL A 299 19.25 10.27 -13.43
N ARG A 300 19.33 10.84 -12.22
CA ARG A 300 19.94 12.14 -11.98
C ARG A 300 21.38 11.95 -11.51
N HIS A 301 22.30 12.74 -12.07
CA HIS A 301 23.75 12.70 -11.74
C HIS A 301 24.22 13.84 -10.83
N GLY A 302 23.32 14.70 -10.36
CA GLY A 302 23.63 15.85 -9.50
C GLY A 302 22.50 16.13 -8.50
N PRO A 303 22.62 17.17 -7.65
CA PRO A 303 21.59 17.47 -6.67
C PRO A 303 20.30 17.93 -7.34
N CYS A 304 19.15 17.54 -6.75
CA CYS A 304 17.86 18.09 -7.17
C CYS A 304 17.73 19.55 -6.71
N ARG A 305 17.12 20.40 -7.56
CA ARG A 305 16.84 21.81 -7.28
C ARG A 305 15.37 22.17 -7.49
N CYS A 306 14.48 21.21 -7.27
CA CYS A 306 13.03 21.42 -7.43
C CYS A 306 12.48 22.45 -6.43
N ASN A 307 11.32 23.02 -6.73
CA ASN A 307 10.64 23.97 -5.84
C ASN A 307 9.96 23.29 -4.62
N PHE A 308 9.99 21.96 -4.54
CA PHE A 308 9.35 21.16 -3.50
C PHE A 308 10.34 20.80 -2.38
N ARG A 309 10.96 21.82 -1.77
CA ARG A 309 12.07 21.66 -0.81
C ARG A 309 11.73 20.75 0.36
N GLN A 310 10.51 20.87 0.88
CA GLN A 310 10.01 20.07 2.01
C GLN A 310 10.04 18.54 1.77
N TYR A 311 10.11 18.09 0.52
CA TYR A 311 10.14 16.67 0.13
C TYR A 311 11.49 16.26 -0.47
N CYS A 312 12.42 17.20 -0.63
CA CYS A 312 13.59 17.03 -1.47
C CYS A 312 14.80 16.61 -0.64
N ASP A 313 15.26 15.37 -0.80
CA ASP A 313 16.42 14.82 -0.10
C ASP A 313 17.76 15.48 -0.46
N SER A 314 17.80 16.33 -1.50
CA SER A 314 18.96 17.16 -1.85
C SER A 314 18.98 18.56 -1.23
N GLN A 315 17.89 19.02 -0.59
CA GLN A 315 17.71 20.43 -0.19
C GLN A 315 17.27 20.59 1.26
#